data_AF-A0A7X4KYN6-F1
#
_entry.id   AF-A0A7X4KYN6-F1
#
_cell.length_a   1.000
_cell.length_b   1.000
_cell.length_c   1.000
_cell.angle_alpha   90.00
_cell.angle_beta   90.00
_cell.angle_gamma   90.00
#
_symmetry.space_group_name_H-M   'P 1'
#
loop_
_entity.id
_entity.type
_entity.pdbx_description
1 polymer ?
#
loop_
_entity_poly.entity_id
_entity_poly.type
_entity_poly.pdbx_seq_one_letter_code
_entity_poly.pdbx_strand_id
1 'polypeptide(L)' 'MPDTRWMEAVDRWRSLSREERRRRHLEAIPRHVANSMAMEGEPVSEAWIRERLARRIQPPATSKPRSAS' A
#
# COMPACT_ATOMS: atom_id res chain seq x y z
N MET A 1 32.73 -11.60 6.65
CA MET A 1 31.75 -12.35 5.82
C MET A 1 30.91 -11.32 5.09
N PRO A 2 30.70 -11.42 3.76
CA PRO A 2 29.79 -10.52 3.07
C PRO A 2 28.38 -10.71 3.67
N ASP A 3 27.61 -9.63 3.75
CA ASP A 3 26.28 -9.62 4.34
C ASP A 3 25.31 -10.40 3.44
N THR A 4 25.25 -11.73 3.56
CA THR A 4 24.44 -12.59 2.68
C THR A 4 22.93 -12.39 2.89
N ARG A 5 22.53 -11.63 3.91
CA ARG A 5 21.12 -11.39 4.25
C ARG A 5 20.36 -10.66 3.15
N TRP A 6 21.01 -9.78 2.39
CA TRP A 6 20.34 -9.11 1.28
C TRP A 6 20.05 -10.08 0.13
N MET A 7 20.94 -11.05 -0.14
CA MET A 7 20.71 -12.08 -1.16
C MET A 7 19.55 -12.98 -0.75
N GLU A 8 19.51 -13.43 0.50
CA GLU A 8 18.39 -14.21 1.04
C GLU A 8 17.07 -13.45 0.98
N ALA A 9 17.09 -12.13 1.22
CA ALA A 9 15.90 -11.28 1.10
C ALA A 9 15.43 -11.18 -0.36
N VAL A 10 16.36 -11.07 -1.32
CA VAL A 10 16.06 -11.04 -2.75
C VAL A 10 15.47 -12.38 -3.21
N ASP A 11 16.05 -13.50 -2.81
CA ASP A 11 15.56 -14.83 -3.19
C ASP A 11 14.19 -15.11 -2.57
N ARG A 12 13.99 -14.71 -1.31
CA ARG A 12 12.67 -14.76 -0.65
C ARG A 12 11.65 -13.89 -1.37
N TRP A 13 12.03 -12.72 -1.87
CA TRP A 13 11.13 -11.87 -2.65
C TRP A 13 10.77 -12.50 -4.00
N ARG A 14 11.75 -13.11 -4.67
CA ARG A 14 11.57 -13.77 -5.97
C ARG A 14 10.67 -15.01 -5.89
N SER A 15 10.70 -15.73 -4.76
CA SER A 15 9.86 -16.91 -4.55
C SER A 15 8.39 -16.58 -4.26
N LEU A 16 8.05 -15.32 -3.98
CA LEU A 16 6.66 -14.92 -3.77
C LEU A 16 5.82 -15.01 -5.04
N SER A 17 4.55 -15.40 -4.88
CA SER A 17 3.56 -15.32 -5.94
C SER A 17 3.43 -13.88 -6.46
N ARG A 18 2.93 -13.72 -7.69
CA ARG A 18 2.68 -12.39 -8.25
C ARG A 18 1.65 -11.61 -7.43
N GLU A 19 0.64 -12.29 -6.92
CA GLU A 19 -0.39 -11.71 -6.07
C GLU A 19 0.17 -11.19 -4.75
N GLU A 20 1.02 -11.99 -4.08
CA GLU A 20 1.64 -11.59 -2.81
C GLU A 20 2.63 -10.43 -3.00
N ARG A 21 3.40 -10.44 -4.09
CA ARG A 21 4.24 -9.29 -4.45
C ARG A 21 3.41 -8.04 -4.68
N ARG A 22 2.29 -8.16 -5.40
CA ARG A 22 1.36 -7.05 -5.65
C ARG A 22 0.76 -6.53 -4.35
N ARG A 23 0.28 -7.41 -3.47
CA ARG A 23 -0.29 -7.05 -2.16
C ARG A 23 0.72 -6.24 -1.33
N ARG A 24 1.94 -6.78 -1.14
CA ARG A 24 3.00 -6.11 -0.39
C ARG A 24 3.41 -4.78 -1.00
N HIS A 25 3.49 -4.70 -2.34
CA HIS A 25 3.79 -3.46 -3.02
C HIS A 25 2.73 -2.39 -2.71
N LEU A 26 1.44 -2.73 -2.85
CA LEU A 26 0.33 -1.83 -2.55
C LEU A 26 0.32 -1.38 -1.08
N GLU A 27 0.59 -2.30 -0.15
CA GLU A 27 0.66 -2.00 1.29
C GLU A 27 1.81 -1.06 1.68
N ALA A 28 2.88 -1.03 0.89
CA ALA A 28 4.06 -0.19 1.11
C ALA A 28 3.92 1.22 0.54
N ILE A 29 3.00 1.44 -0.41
CA ILE A 29 2.80 2.75 -1.08
C ILE A 29 2.62 3.90 -0.06
N PRO A 30 1.76 3.81 0.98
CA PRO A 30 1.56 4.91 1.91
C PRO A 30 2.85 5.37 2.59
N ARG A 31 3.69 4.41 3.00
CA ARG A 31 4.99 4.69 3.62
C ARG A 31 5.97 5.31 2.64
N HIS A 32 6.02 4.82 1.40
CA HIS A 32 6.90 5.39 0.37
C HIS A 32 6.52 6.84 0.05
N VAL A 33 5.23 7.14 -0.04
CA VAL A 33 4.74 8.52 -0.23
C VAL A 33 5.12 9.39 0.96
N ALA A 34 4.86 8.96 2.20
CA ALA A 34 5.21 9.72 3.40
C ALA A 34 6.72 10.06 3.44
N ASN A 35 7.58 9.09 3.15
CA ASN A 35 9.03 9.29 3.10
C ASN A 35 9.45 10.24 1.97
N SER A 36 8.85 10.10 0.78
CA SER A 36 9.16 10.99 -0.35
C SER A 36 8.77 12.44 -0.03
N MET A 37 7.58 12.65 0.53
CA MET A 37 7.09 13.97 0.91
C MET A 37 7.96 14.60 2.01
N ALA A 38 8.42 13.79 2.97
CA ALA A 38 9.35 14.25 4.00
C ALA A 38 10.72 14.69 3.42
N MET A 39 11.23 13.98 2.41
CA MET A 39 12.47 14.37 1.72
C MET A 39 12.35 15.71 0.99
N GLU A 40 11.17 16.02 0.45
CA GLU A 40 10.85 17.31 -0.20
C GLU A 40 10.56 18.44 0.80
N GLY A 41 10.65 18.17 2.12
CA GLY A 41 10.39 19.17 3.16
C GLY A 41 8.90 19.34 3.50
N GLU A 42 8.01 18.53 2.93
CA GLU A 42 6.57 18.54 3.19
C GLU A 42 6.11 17.24 3.87
N PRO A 43 6.50 16.97 5.12
CA PRO A 43 6.19 15.68 5.76
C PRO A 43 4.68 15.45 5.87
N VAL A 44 4.22 14.28 5.38
CA VAL A 44 2.83 13.83 5.48
C VAL A 44 2.75 12.58 6.35
N SER A 45 1.73 12.49 7.21
CA SER A 45 1.50 11.33 8.06
C SER A 45 1.10 10.09 7.26
N GLU A 46 1.83 8.99 7.40
CA GLU A 46 1.47 7.69 6.81
C GLU A 46 0.07 7.24 7.26
N ALA A 47 -0.27 7.44 8.54
CA ALA A 47 -1.58 7.07 9.09
C ALA A 47 -2.71 7.84 8.40
N TRP A 48 -2.49 9.13 8.12
CA TRP A 48 -3.45 9.96 7.38
C TRP A 48 -3.65 9.46 5.95
N ILE A 49 -2.57 9.07 5.25
CA ILE A 49 -2.65 8.50 3.90
C ILE A 49 -3.45 7.20 3.91
N ARG A 50 -3.18 6.30 4.89
CA ARG A 50 -3.89 5.01 5.04
C ARG A 50 -5.37 5.20 5.29
N GLU A 51 -5.73 6.09 6.21
CA GLU A 51 -7.13 6.41 6.52
C GLU A 51 -7.87 6.95 5.28
N ARG A 52 -7.24 7.88 4.55
CA ARG A 52 -7.86 8.48 3.37
C ARG A 52 -8.04 7.49 2.23
N LEU A 53 -7.10 6.56 2.04
CA LEU A 53 -7.23 5.47 1.09
C LEU A 53 -8.36 4.50 1.49
N ALA A 54 -8.43 4.10 2.76
CA ALA A 54 -9.49 3.23 3.25
C ALA A 54 -10.89 3.84 3.06
N ARG A 55 -11.04 5.16 3.23
CA ARG A 55 -12.29 5.88 2.98
C ARG A 55 -12.66 5.96 1.48
N ARG A 56 -11.68 5.97 0.57
CA ARG A 56 -11.91 6.09 -0.89
C ARG A 56 -12.11 4.77 -1.61
N ILE A 57 -11.55 3.68 -1.10
CA ILE A 57 -11.63 2.33 -1.69
C ILE A 57 -12.87 1.58 -1.19
N GLN A 58 -13.60 2.12 -0.20
CA GLN A 58 -14.91 1.58 0.14
C GLN A 58 -15.81 1.57 -1.12
N PRO A 59 -16.43 0.43 -1.46
CA PRO A 59 -17.42 0.40 -2.53
C PRO A 59 -18.48 1.45 -2.21
N PRO A 60 -18.98 2.20 -3.22
CA PRO A 60 -20.04 3.17 -2.97
C PRO A 60 -21.15 2.47 -2.21
N ALA A 61 -21.51 3.01 -1.05
CA ALA A 61 -22.65 2.53 -0.29
C ALA A 61 -23.80 2.35 -1.28
N THR A 62 -24.28 1.11 -1.41
CA THR A 62 -25.32 0.70 -2.36
C THR A 62 -26.45 1.73 -2.33
N SER A 63 -26.47 2.61 -3.34
CA SER A 63 -27.42 3.72 -3.39
C SER A 63 -28.78 3.17 -3.82
N LYS A 64 -29.60 2.91 -2.80
CA LYS A 64 -31.07 2.69 -2.75
C LYS A 64 -31.66 1.51 -3.56
N PRO A 65 -32.62 0.76 -2.99
CA PRO A 65 -33.45 -0.12 -3.79
C PRO A 65 -34.27 0.75 -4.76
N ARG A 66 -34.26 0.36 -6.03
CA ARG A 66 -35.14 0.91 -7.06
C ARG A 66 -36.58 0.61 -6.64
N SER A 67 -37.30 1.60 -6.13
CA SER A 67 -38.76 1.50 -6.01
C SER A 67 -39.33 1.27 -7.41
N ALA A 68 -39.90 0.09 -7.63
CA ALA A 68 -40.70 -0.20 -8.80
C ALA A 68 -42.07 0.49 -8.62
N SER A 69 -42.56 1.13 -9.68
CA SER A 69 -43.95 1.52 -9.87
C SER A 69 -44.40 0.97 -11.21
#